data_AF-A0A7W7QKC6-F1
#
_entry.id   AF-A0A7W7QKC6-F1
#
_cell.length_a   1.000
_cell.length_b   1.000
_cell.length_c   1.000
_cell.angle_alpha   90.00
_cell.angle_beta   90.00
_cell.angle_gamma   90.00
#
_symmetry.space_group_name_H-M   'P 1'
#
loop_
_entity.id
_entity.type
_entity.pdbx_description
1 polymer ?
#
loop_
_entity_poly.entity_id
_entity_poly.type
_entity_poly.pdbx_seq_one_letter_code
_entity_poly.pdbx_strand_id
1 'polypeptide(L)'
;MTDVHRTVDAVWKLESAKIVAGLTRLVHDVGLAEELAQDALVSALEQWPESGVPDNPGAWLTAVAKRRAVDHIRRARRLELGAEQHAEPEREPEQDDVLRLMFVSCHPILPTEARVALTLRLIGGLTSAEIARAFLTGEQRIARRVADAKRALAEARVPFELPEGPELAGRLASVLEVIYLIFNEGYSATSGDDLTRPALCLEALRLGRLLAELAPHEAEVHGLVALMEIQASREAARTGPSGEPVQLHEQNRGRWDRLLIHRGFAAMLRARQAGGTPGPYVLQAAIAVCHAQAASAEETDWARIASLYEALSLLLPTPVVRLNRAVAVGMAYGPQAGLDLVEALTGDPALRDYHLLPGVRGDLLAKLGRHEEARLEFERAADLTANAAERDFLRRRAREITLPEVAGPTLGGAVRDFLAREDLDAGTLRSYGQTLRRLCLALGERVPLASTTPEQVARVFETAWGGAAARTWNRHRSAVRSFCAWASLDDLSARLDRRAESGPPVETIDGVRLAELWERADLSLRELTLWRLLHESAAGVRAVLSLNVEDLDLEDRRARAGDVWVGWRSGTARLLPRLVAGRTRGPLFLADRRPGPSRMPAPGDLCPETGRGRLSYERAEYLFKRATGHTLRQLRPR
;
A
#
# COMPACT_ATOMS: atom_id res chain seq x y z
N MET A 1 -44.75 14.85 2.64
CA MET A 1 -43.73 14.37 3.60
C MET A 1 -42.31 14.45 3.03
N THR A 2 -42.04 13.99 1.81
CA THR A 2 -40.71 13.99 1.17
C THR A 2 -40.13 15.38 0.86
N ASP A 3 -40.96 16.40 0.70
CA ASP A 3 -40.51 17.75 0.36
C ASP A 3 -39.91 18.48 1.59
N VAL A 4 -40.64 18.47 2.72
CA VAL A 4 -40.17 19.06 3.99
C VAL A 4 -38.86 18.45 4.47
N HIS A 5 -38.67 17.13 4.36
CA HIS A 5 -37.41 16.48 4.74
C HIS A 5 -36.23 16.96 3.88
N ARG A 6 -36.42 17.11 2.56
CA ARG A 6 -35.39 17.68 1.69
C ARG A 6 -35.10 19.14 2.01
N THR A 7 -36.12 19.92 2.33
CA THR A 7 -35.95 21.31 2.75
C THR A 7 -35.14 21.39 4.04
N VAL A 8 -35.45 20.53 5.03
CA VAL A 8 -34.70 20.43 6.28
C VAL A 8 -33.24 20.08 6.03
N ASP A 9 -32.97 19.06 5.21
CA ASP A 9 -31.59 18.67 4.86
C ASP A 9 -30.83 19.80 4.16
N ALA A 10 -31.48 20.51 3.22
CA ALA A 10 -30.88 21.63 2.51
C ALA A 10 -30.56 22.82 3.45
N VAL A 11 -31.51 23.19 4.32
CA VAL A 11 -31.32 24.24 5.32
C VAL A 11 -30.21 23.85 6.29
N TRP A 12 -30.18 22.60 6.75
CA TRP A 12 -29.14 22.11 7.65
C TRP A 12 -27.76 22.21 7.02
N LYS A 13 -27.59 21.79 5.76
CA LYS A 13 -26.32 21.92 5.03
C LYS A 13 -25.84 23.38 4.90
N LEU A 14 -26.76 24.34 4.83
CA LEU A 14 -26.43 25.76 4.71
C LEU A 14 -26.14 26.44 6.06
N GLU A 15 -26.87 26.07 7.12
CA GLU A 15 -26.87 26.82 8.39
C GLU A 15 -26.15 26.12 9.54
N SER A 16 -25.94 24.80 9.47
CA SER A 16 -25.36 24.00 10.57
C SER A 16 -24.03 24.55 11.08
N ALA A 17 -23.11 24.92 10.17
CA ALA A 17 -21.81 25.46 10.55
C ALA A 17 -21.93 26.73 11.41
N LYS A 18 -22.82 27.66 11.04
CA LYS A 18 -23.04 28.91 11.79
C LYS A 18 -23.70 28.65 13.14
N ILE A 19 -24.67 27.74 13.18
CA ILE A 19 -25.36 27.36 14.41
C ILE A 19 -24.38 26.70 15.37
N VAL A 20 -23.66 25.66 14.94
CA VAL A 20 -22.69 24.94 15.77
C VAL A 20 -21.58 25.87 16.24
N ALA A 21 -21.06 26.75 15.37
CA ALA A 21 -20.04 27.72 15.75
C ALA A 21 -20.52 28.69 16.84
N GLY A 22 -21.71 29.28 16.66
CA GLY A 22 -22.32 30.17 17.64
C GLY A 22 -22.60 29.48 18.98
N LEU A 23 -23.03 28.22 18.96
CA LEU A 23 -23.24 27.43 20.18
C LEU A 23 -21.91 27.04 20.85
N THR A 24 -20.88 26.69 20.07
CA THR A 24 -19.54 26.36 20.60
C THR A 24 -18.97 27.53 21.39
N ARG A 25 -19.19 28.77 20.92
CA ARG A 25 -18.82 29.97 21.68
C ARG A 25 -19.55 30.07 23.03
N LEU A 26 -20.81 29.63 23.12
CA LEU A 26 -21.62 29.69 24.34
C LEU A 26 -21.28 28.59 25.34
N VAL A 27 -21.03 27.36 24.87
CA VAL A 27 -20.83 26.20 25.74
C VAL A 27 -19.36 25.76 25.87
N HIS A 28 -18.47 26.35 25.09
CA HIS A 28 -17.02 26.04 25.03
C HIS A 28 -16.69 24.57 24.77
N ASP A 29 -17.61 23.83 24.14
CA ASP A 29 -17.44 22.41 23.78
C ASP A 29 -18.13 22.14 22.43
N VAL A 30 -17.33 21.71 21.44
CA VAL A 30 -17.80 21.43 20.07
C VAL A 30 -18.77 20.24 20.03
N GLY A 31 -18.53 19.22 20.85
CA GLY A 31 -19.38 18.04 20.91
C GLY A 31 -20.76 18.38 21.44
N LEU A 32 -20.81 19.08 22.57
CA LEU A 32 -22.07 19.55 23.16
C LEU A 32 -22.79 20.55 22.24
N ALA A 33 -22.06 21.44 21.58
CA ALA A 33 -22.64 22.37 20.60
C ALA A 33 -23.31 21.64 19.42
N GLU A 34 -22.68 20.61 18.84
CA GLU A 34 -23.32 19.82 17.78
C GLU A 34 -24.55 19.07 18.29
N GLU A 35 -24.50 18.48 19.49
CA GLU A 35 -25.65 17.77 20.08
C GLU A 35 -26.85 18.71 20.23
N LEU A 36 -26.65 19.90 20.80
CA LEU A 36 -27.70 20.91 20.96
C LEU A 36 -28.26 21.41 19.63
N ALA A 37 -27.41 21.49 18.59
CA ALA A 37 -27.84 21.86 17.25
C ALA A 37 -28.65 20.73 16.57
N GLN A 38 -28.24 19.47 16.73
CA GLN A 38 -28.98 18.29 16.23
C GLN A 38 -30.35 18.18 16.91
N ASP A 39 -30.42 18.49 18.19
CA ASP A 39 -31.65 18.59 18.97
C ASP A 39 -32.65 19.63 18.40
N ALA A 40 -32.14 20.75 17.89
CA ALA A 40 -32.96 21.73 17.18
C ALA A 40 -33.43 21.21 15.81
N LEU A 41 -32.57 20.46 15.10
CA LEU A 41 -32.93 19.79 13.86
C LEU A 41 -34.04 18.76 14.05
N VAL A 42 -33.97 17.95 15.12
CA VAL A 42 -35.05 17.01 15.50
C VAL A 42 -36.35 17.75 15.74
N SER A 43 -36.30 18.91 16.41
CA SER A 43 -37.49 19.74 16.62
C SER A 43 -38.12 20.22 15.31
N ALA A 44 -37.29 20.58 14.32
CA ALA A 44 -37.78 20.96 12.98
C ALA A 44 -38.45 19.77 12.27
N LEU A 45 -37.84 18.58 12.34
CA LEU A 45 -38.38 17.35 11.75
C LEU A 45 -39.71 16.92 12.38
N GLU A 46 -39.93 17.21 13.66
CA GLU A 46 -41.18 16.94 14.35
C GLU A 46 -42.25 17.99 14.04
N GLN A 47 -41.90 19.28 14.04
CA GLN A 47 -42.89 20.38 14.00
C GLN A 47 -43.26 20.81 12.58
N TRP A 48 -42.29 20.94 11.66
CA TRP A 48 -42.54 21.49 10.33
C TRP A 48 -43.48 20.65 9.44
N PRO A 49 -43.55 19.31 9.56
CA PRO A 49 -44.55 18.54 8.82
C PRO A 49 -45.99 18.93 9.15
N GLU A 50 -46.26 19.40 10.37
CA GLU A 50 -47.59 19.81 10.83
C GLU A 50 -47.82 21.32 10.67
N SER A 51 -46.83 22.14 11.04
CA SER A 51 -46.95 23.61 11.04
C SER A 51 -46.58 24.28 9.71
N GLY A 52 -45.98 23.55 8.78
CA GLY A 52 -45.29 24.11 7.63
C GLY A 52 -43.87 24.60 7.94
N VAL A 53 -43.07 24.81 6.89
CA VAL A 53 -41.70 25.33 6.98
C VAL A 53 -41.76 26.85 7.23
N PRO A 54 -41.07 27.39 8.26
CA PRO A 54 -41.03 28.83 8.53
C PRO A 54 -40.44 29.66 7.38
N ASP A 55 -40.80 30.94 7.27
CA ASP A 55 -40.26 31.85 6.24
C ASP A 55 -38.74 32.03 6.32
N ASN A 56 -38.18 31.95 7.54
CA ASN A 56 -36.74 31.92 7.78
C ASN A 56 -36.36 30.68 8.60
N PRO A 57 -36.15 29.52 7.94
CA PRO A 57 -35.82 28.26 8.59
C PRO A 57 -34.52 28.31 9.41
N GLY A 58 -33.50 29.03 8.91
CA GLY A 58 -32.20 29.15 9.55
C GLY A 58 -32.25 29.94 10.86
N ALA A 59 -32.96 31.07 10.86
CA ALA A 59 -33.19 31.84 12.08
C ALA A 59 -33.99 31.05 13.12
N TRP A 60 -34.98 30.27 12.68
CA TRP A 60 -35.77 29.40 13.55
C TRP A 60 -34.89 28.34 14.23
N LEU A 61 -34.07 27.62 13.45
CA LEU A 61 -33.16 26.60 14.00
C LEU A 61 -32.16 27.21 14.98
N THR A 62 -31.59 28.36 14.64
CA THR A 62 -30.67 29.10 15.50
C THR A 62 -31.33 29.46 16.82
N ALA A 63 -32.56 29.98 16.79
CA ALA A 63 -33.30 30.36 17.99
C ALA A 63 -33.61 29.16 18.89
N VAL A 64 -34.05 28.03 18.31
CA VAL A 64 -34.33 26.80 19.07
C VAL A 64 -33.05 26.25 19.70
N ALA A 65 -31.96 26.19 18.93
CA ALA A 65 -30.69 25.66 19.43
C ALA A 65 -30.11 26.53 20.55
N LYS A 66 -30.17 27.87 20.42
CA LYS A 66 -29.78 28.82 21.46
C LYS A 66 -30.56 28.62 22.76
N ARG A 67 -31.90 28.50 22.68
CA ARG A 67 -32.74 28.25 23.86
C ARG A 67 -32.31 26.97 24.58
N ARG A 68 -32.08 25.88 23.83
CA ARG A 68 -31.60 24.61 24.40
C ARG A 68 -30.23 24.76 25.07
N ALA A 69 -29.31 25.51 24.49
CA ALA A 69 -28.00 25.79 25.09
C ALA A 69 -28.11 26.59 26.39
N VAL A 70 -28.92 27.65 26.40
CA VAL A 70 -29.18 28.45 27.61
C VAL A 70 -29.82 27.59 28.70
N ASP A 71 -30.79 26.75 28.35
CA ASP A 71 -31.42 25.83 29.30
C ASP A 71 -30.42 24.80 29.84
N HIS A 72 -29.51 24.29 29.00
CA HIS A 72 -28.42 23.41 29.44
C HIS A 72 -27.51 24.12 30.45
N ILE A 73 -27.05 25.34 30.15
CA ILE A 73 -26.20 26.14 31.04
C ILE A 73 -26.92 26.44 32.36
N ARG A 74 -28.20 26.80 32.33
CA ARG A 74 -29.01 27.04 33.53
C ARG A 74 -29.14 25.79 34.40
N ARG A 75 -29.35 24.61 33.80
CA ARG A 75 -29.41 23.33 34.52
C ARG A 75 -28.06 22.99 35.15
N ALA A 76 -26.96 23.10 34.40
CA ALA A 76 -25.62 22.85 34.92
C ALA A 76 -25.28 23.77 36.12
N ARG A 77 -25.55 25.08 35.99
CA ARG A 77 -25.35 26.05 37.09
C ARG A 77 -26.25 25.80 38.31
N ARG A 78 -27.50 25.38 38.12
CA ARG A 78 -28.38 24.97 39.23
C ARG A 78 -27.84 23.76 39.98
N LEU A 79 -27.28 22.79 39.26
CA LEU A 79 -26.66 21.60 39.85
C LEU A 79 -25.34 21.94 40.58
N GLU A 80 -24.61 22.95 40.12
CA GLU A 80 -23.33 23.37 40.72
C GLU A 80 -23.48 24.34 41.91
N LEU A 81 -24.47 25.25 41.92
CA LEU A 81 -24.47 26.40 42.83
C LEU A 81 -25.81 26.81 43.48
N GLY A 82 -26.93 26.11 43.25
CA GLY A 82 -28.16 26.33 44.03
C GLY A 82 -28.74 27.76 44.09
N ALA A 83 -28.37 28.67 43.18
CA ALA A 83 -28.92 30.03 43.12
C ALA A 83 -29.02 30.56 41.68
N GLU A 84 -30.12 31.25 41.40
CA GLU A 84 -30.41 31.91 40.13
C GLU A 84 -29.73 33.28 40.07
N GLN A 85 -28.91 33.50 39.04
CA GLN A 85 -28.54 34.84 38.57
C GLN A 85 -28.58 34.90 37.05
N HIS A 86 -29.04 36.05 36.56
CA HIS A 86 -29.29 36.37 35.15
C HIS A 86 -27.98 36.42 34.34
N ALA A 87 -27.98 35.80 33.16
CA ALA A 87 -26.90 35.93 32.18
C ALA A 87 -27.05 37.24 31.40
N GLU A 88 -25.93 37.91 31.12
CA GLU A 88 -25.82 39.15 30.35
C GLU A 88 -26.33 39.03 28.90
N PRO A 89 -26.65 40.15 28.21
CA PRO A 89 -27.29 40.12 26.90
C PRO A 89 -26.35 39.60 25.80
N GLU A 90 -26.94 38.76 24.96
CA GLU A 90 -26.34 38.02 23.85
C GLU A 90 -25.88 38.94 22.70
N ARG A 91 -24.66 38.72 22.17
CA ARG A 91 -24.28 39.20 20.83
C ARG A 91 -24.61 38.13 19.78
N GLU A 92 -25.01 38.56 18.58
CA GLU A 92 -25.25 37.67 17.44
C GLU A 92 -23.98 36.84 17.09
N PRO A 93 -24.12 35.64 16.49
CA PRO A 93 -22.98 34.93 15.94
C PRO A 93 -22.29 35.79 14.88
N GLU A 94 -21.01 36.08 15.10
CA GLU A 94 -20.21 36.85 14.14
C GLU A 94 -19.71 35.90 13.04
N GLN A 95 -19.47 36.42 11.82
CA GLN A 95 -18.93 35.62 10.71
C GLN A 95 -17.63 34.88 11.11
N ASP A 96 -16.86 35.46 12.04
CA ASP A 96 -15.63 34.90 12.61
C ASP A 96 -15.84 33.59 13.37
N ASP A 97 -17.03 33.30 13.91
CA ASP A 97 -17.29 32.07 14.65
C ASP A 97 -17.09 30.83 13.75
N VAL A 98 -17.46 30.91 12.47
CA VAL A 98 -17.28 29.79 11.53
C VAL A 98 -15.78 29.57 11.22
N LEU A 99 -15.01 30.66 11.12
CA LEU A 99 -13.55 30.56 10.94
C LEU A 99 -12.89 29.89 12.16
N ARG A 100 -13.31 30.27 13.37
CA ARG A 100 -12.87 29.61 14.62
C ARG A 100 -13.21 28.12 14.61
N LEU A 101 -14.42 27.76 14.20
CA LEU A 101 -14.84 26.36 14.10
C LEU A 101 -14.01 25.57 13.09
N MET A 102 -13.64 26.16 11.95
CA MET A 102 -12.71 25.53 11.00
C MET A 102 -11.34 25.26 11.62
N PHE A 103 -10.77 26.23 12.35
CA PHE A 103 -9.47 26.04 13.02
C PHE A 103 -9.52 24.97 14.12
N VAL A 104 -10.58 24.94 14.91
CA VAL A 104 -10.78 23.92 15.94
C VAL A 104 -10.96 22.53 15.32
N SER A 105 -11.75 22.43 14.24
CA SER A 105 -11.96 21.16 13.53
C SER A 105 -10.68 20.62 12.87
N CYS A 106 -9.78 21.53 12.49
CA CYS A 106 -8.47 21.23 11.93
C CYS A 106 -7.33 21.28 12.97
N HIS A 107 -7.61 21.21 14.26
CA HIS A 107 -6.58 21.30 15.30
C HIS A 107 -5.52 20.16 15.13
N PRO A 108 -4.20 20.44 15.13
CA PRO A 108 -3.14 19.42 14.94
C PRO A 108 -3.06 18.33 16.00
N ILE A 109 -3.84 18.44 17.09
CA ILE A 109 -4.00 17.34 18.07
C ILE A 109 -4.76 16.16 17.46
N LEU A 110 -5.57 16.45 16.44
CA LEU A 110 -6.34 15.46 15.72
C LEU A 110 -5.51 14.88 14.57
N PRO A 111 -5.54 13.55 14.36
CA PRO A 111 -4.95 12.96 13.17
C PRO A 111 -5.66 13.45 11.91
N THR A 112 -4.98 13.45 10.76
CA THR A 112 -5.49 14.02 9.50
C THR A 112 -6.87 13.47 9.11
N GLU A 113 -7.09 12.16 9.21
CA GLU A 113 -8.38 11.54 8.89
C GLU A 113 -9.52 12.05 9.80
N ALA A 114 -9.20 12.35 11.06
CA ALA A 114 -10.16 12.90 12.01
C ALA A 114 -10.47 14.37 11.69
N ARG A 115 -9.47 15.17 11.31
CA ARG A 115 -9.68 16.55 10.83
C ARG A 115 -10.59 16.58 9.61
N VAL A 116 -10.35 15.72 8.62
CA VAL A 116 -11.19 15.61 7.41
C VAL A 116 -12.63 15.24 7.76
N ALA A 117 -12.83 14.17 8.55
CA ALA A 117 -14.16 13.69 8.92
C ALA A 117 -14.92 14.73 9.75
N LEU A 118 -14.26 15.37 10.71
CA LEU A 118 -14.86 16.39 11.58
C LEU A 118 -15.22 17.66 10.78
N THR A 119 -14.34 18.12 9.88
CA THR A 119 -14.61 19.27 9.02
C THR A 119 -15.79 19.05 8.09
N LEU A 120 -15.86 17.88 7.42
CA LEU A 120 -17.00 17.53 6.57
C LEU A 120 -18.30 17.38 7.37
N ARG A 121 -18.23 16.92 8.61
CA ARG A 121 -19.39 16.76 9.47
C ARG A 121 -19.91 18.11 9.98
N LEU A 122 -19.04 18.93 10.57
CA LEU A 122 -19.42 20.16 11.27
C LEU A 122 -19.60 21.35 10.36
N ILE A 123 -18.69 21.53 9.39
CA ILE A 123 -18.73 22.66 8.46
C ILE A 123 -19.41 22.25 7.16
N GLY A 124 -19.13 21.02 6.69
CA GLY A 124 -19.75 20.47 5.49
C GLY A 124 -21.24 20.11 5.64
N GLY A 125 -21.70 19.85 6.86
CA GLY A 125 -23.07 19.40 7.13
C GLY A 125 -23.37 17.99 6.60
N LEU A 126 -22.34 17.20 6.25
CA LEU A 126 -22.51 15.84 5.75
C LEU A 126 -22.86 14.88 6.90
N THR A 127 -23.63 13.85 6.57
CA THR A 127 -23.90 12.70 7.45
C THR A 127 -22.71 11.74 7.48
N SER A 128 -22.63 10.91 8.55
CA SER A 128 -21.61 9.85 8.61
C SER A 128 -21.74 8.87 7.45
N ALA A 129 -22.96 8.59 6.98
CA ALA A 129 -23.23 7.76 5.82
C ALA A 129 -22.72 8.38 4.51
N GLU A 130 -22.94 9.68 4.29
CA GLU A 130 -22.42 10.40 3.11
C GLU A 130 -20.89 10.40 3.10
N ILE A 131 -20.24 10.70 4.24
CA ILE A 131 -18.78 10.67 4.37
C ILE A 131 -18.27 9.24 4.15
N ALA A 132 -18.89 8.23 4.75
CA ALA A 132 -18.46 6.85 4.61
C ALA A 132 -18.51 6.36 3.15
N ARG A 133 -19.58 6.71 2.44
CA ARG A 133 -19.71 6.45 1.00
C ARG A 133 -18.62 7.18 0.21
N ALA A 134 -18.38 8.44 0.53
CA ALA A 134 -17.41 9.27 -0.16
C ALA A 134 -15.96 8.82 0.03
N PHE A 135 -15.63 8.07 1.09
CA PHE A 135 -14.30 7.51 1.36
C PHE A 135 -14.26 5.98 1.29
N LEU A 136 -15.31 5.33 0.75
CA LEU A 136 -15.45 3.88 0.62
C LEU A 136 -15.10 3.12 1.91
N THR A 137 -15.64 3.59 3.03
CA THR A 137 -15.40 3.00 4.35
C THR A 137 -16.71 2.73 5.09
N GLY A 138 -16.62 2.15 6.30
CA GLY A 138 -17.80 1.83 7.11
C GLY A 138 -18.35 3.06 7.84
N GLU A 139 -19.68 3.25 7.81
CA GLU A 139 -20.37 4.34 8.52
C GLU A 139 -20.03 4.39 10.02
N GLN A 140 -20.03 3.23 10.70
CA GLN A 140 -19.67 3.14 12.11
C GLN A 140 -18.23 3.60 12.38
N ARG A 141 -17.31 3.40 11.43
CA ARG A 141 -15.92 3.85 11.54
C ARG A 141 -15.84 5.37 11.48
N ILE A 142 -16.60 6.00 10.58
CA ILE A 142 -16.70 7.47 10.50
C ILE A 142 -17.35 8.04 11.75
N ALA A 143 -18.50 7.51 12.18
CA ALA A 143 -19.21 7.98 13.37
C ALA A 143 -18.31 7.93 14.61
N ARG A 144 -17.60 6.81 14.82
CA ARG A 144 -16.62 6.67 15.90
C ARG A 144 -15.48 7.68 15.77
N ARG A 145 -14.91 7.85 14.57
CA ARG A 145 -13.82 8.79 14.32
C ARG A 145 -14.22 10.23 14.66
N VAL A 146 -15.43 10.66 14.28
CA VAL A 146 -15.96 11.99 14.63
C VAL A 146 -16.15 12.12 16.15
N ALA A 147 -16.74 11.11 16.80
CA ALA A 147 -16.95 11.12 18.25
C ALA A 147 -15.62 11.19 19.03
N ASP A 148 -14.63 10.39 18.62
CA ASP A 148 -13.30 10.38 19.23
C ASP A 148 -12.57 11.72 19.00
N ALA A 149 -12.74 12.35 17.83
CA ALA A 149 -12.18 13.67 17.55
C ALA A 149 -12.75 14.76 18.47
N LYS A 150 -14.07 14.82 18.64
CA LYS A 150 -14.72 15.76 19.57
C LYS A 150 -14.26 15.57 21.00
N ARG A 151 -14.18 14.31 21.46
CA ARG A 151 -13.71 13.97 22.80
C ARG A 151 -12.27 14.45 23.00
N ALA A 152 -11.38 14.22 22.03
CA ALA A 152 -10.00 14.67 22.11
C ALA A 152 -9.89 16.21 22.19
N LEU A 153 -10.72 16.96 21.46
CA LEU A 153 -10.77 18.42 21.55
C LEU A 153 -11.24 18.90 22.94
N ALA A 154 -12.28 18.26 23.49
CA ALA A 154 -12.83 18.60 24.80
C ALA A 154 -11.85 18.27 25.95
N GLU A 155 -11.24 17.08 25.92
CA GLU A 155 -10.22 16.65 26.89
C GLU A 155 -9.00 17.58 26.89
N ALA A 156 -8.59 18.04 25.71
CA ALA A 156 -7.50 19.00 25.55
C ALA A 156 -7.89 20.45 25.85
N ARG A 157 -9.17 20.74 26.09
CA ARG A 157 -9.72 22.08 26.34
C ARG A 157 -9.26 23.10 25.30
N VAL A 158 -9.36 22.72 24.02
CA VAL A 158 -8.96 23.58 22.91
C VAL A 158 -9.78 24.88 22.95
N PRO A 159 -9.15 26.06 23.01
CA PRO A 159 -9.87 27.33 23.08
C PRO A 159 -10.60 27.62 21.77
N PHE A 160 -11.80 28.21 21.87
CA PHE A 160 -12.60 28.66 20.73
C PHE A 160 -12.25 30.12 20.36
N GLU A 161 -11.01 30.33 19.95
CA GLU A 161 -10.44 31.64 19.66
C GLU A 161 -9.77 31.66 18.28
N LEU A 162 -9.65 32.85 17.69
CA LEU A 162 -8.86 32.99 16.47
C LEU A 162 -7.37 32.97 16.86
N PRO A 163 -6.55 32.12 16.22
CA PRO A 163 -5.12 32.11 16.47
C PRO A 163 -4.50 33.43 15.98
N GLU A 164 -3.58 34.00 16.75
CA GLU A 164 -2.87 35.22 16.40
C GLU A 164 -1.39 34.94 16.08
N GLY A 165 -0.77 35.85 15.32
CA GLY A 165 0.66 35.83 15.06
C GLY A 165 1.15 34.52 14.39
N PRO A 166 2.25 33.91 14.85
CA PRO A 166 2.82 32.70 14.23
C PRO A 166 1.91 31.47 14.27
N GLU A 167 0.98 31.39 15.24
CA GLU A 167 0.07 30.26 15.34
C GLU A 167 -0.95 30.24 14.18
N LEU A 168 -1.38 31.42 13.73
CA LEU A 168 -2.30 31.56 12.60
C LEU A 168 -1.80 30.84 11.35
N ALA A 169 -0.52 31.01 11.02
CA ALA A 169 0.09 30.38 9.84
C ALA A 169 0.04 28.85 9.90
N GLY A 170 0.37 28.25 11.05
CA GLY A 170 0.33 26.79 11.23
C GLY A 170 -1.10 26.23 11.20
N ARG A 171 -2.04 26.94 11.81
CA ARG A 171 -3.47 26.58 11.82
C ARG A 171 -4.08 26.68 10.44
N LEU A 172 -3.78 27.76 9.71
CA LEU A 172 -4.24 27.98 8.35
C LEU A 172 -3.69 26.91 7.41
N ALA A 173 -2.39 26.57 7.50
CA ALA A 173 -1.81 25.49 6.72
C ALA A 173 -2.56 24.16 6.91
N SER A 174 -2.96 23.84 8.15
CA SER A 174 -3.76 22.65 8.44
C SER A 174 -5.17 22.71 7.83
N VAL A 175 -5.82 23.87 7.81
CA VAL A 175 -7.14 24.02 7.19
C VAL A 175 -7.04 23.85 5.67
N LEU A 176 -6.06 24.49 5.05
CA LEU A 176 -5.80 24.39 3.61
C LEU A 176 -5.48 22.95 3.20
N GLU A 177 -4.67 22.24 4.00
CA GLU A 177 -4.36 20.82 3.80
C GLU A 177 -5.63 19.98 3.78
N VAL A 178 -6.50 20.14 4.79
CA VAL A 178 -7.75 19.37 4.89
C VAL A 178 -8.69 19.64 3.72
N ILE A 179 -8.89 20.91 3.36
CA ILE A 179 -9.74 21.29 2.21
C ILE A 179 -9.18 20.68 0.92
N TYR A 180 -7.86 20.76 0.72
CA TYR A 180 -7.23 20.21 -0.48
C TYR A 180 -7.27 18.68 -0.53
N LEU A 181 -7.14 17.99 0.61
CA LEU A 181 -7.30 16.53 0.68
C LEU A 181 -8.71 16.10 0.30
N ILE A 182 -9.74 16.80 0.79
CA ILE A 182 -11.14 16.55 0.40
C ILE A 182 -11.30 16.75 -1.11
N PHE A 183 -10.74 17.84 -1.66
CA PHE A 183 -10.80 18.10 -3.09
C PHE A 183 -10.12 17.01 -3.91
N ASN A 184 -8.90 16.61 -3.54
CA ASN A 184 -8.13 15.60 -4.26
C ASN A 184 -8.80 14.23 -4.26
N GLU A 185 -9.37 13.80 -3.14
CA GLU A 185 -10.12 12.53 -3.08
C GLU A 185 -11.38 12.58 -3.96
N GLY A 186 -11.97 13.77 -4.12
CA GLY A 186 -13.03 13.99 -5.10
C GLY A 186 -12.54 14.00 -6.55
N TYR A 187 -11.40 14.64 -6.81
CA TYR A 187 -10.94 14.96 -8.17
C TYR A 187 -10.23 13.78 -8.86
N SER A 188 -9.58 12.92 -8.08
CA SER A 188 -8.97 11.65 -8.50
C SER A 188 -9.21 10.63 -7.40
N ALA A 189 -10.26 9.81 -7.54
CA ALA A 189 -10.64 8.85 -6.51
C ALA A 189 -9.57 7.78 -6.32
N THR A 190 -9.02 7.68 -5.10
CA THR A 190 -7.91 6.75 -4.77
C THR A 190 -8.30 5.28 -4.94
N SER A 191 -9.59 4.96 -4.89
CA SER A 191 -10.11 3.60 -5.01
C SER A 191 -11.55 3.57 -5.53
N GLY A 192 -12.01 2.39 -5.95
CA GLY A 192 -13.35 2.17 -6.49
C GLY A 192 -13.39 2.16 -8.01
N ASP A 193 -14.61 2.18 -8.54
CA ASP A 193 -14.88 2.07 -9.98
C ASP A 193 -14.93 3.44 -10.68
N ASP A 194 -15.39 4.48 -9.97
CA ASP A 194 -15.46 5.84 -10.49
C ASP A 194 -14.10 6.56 -10.43
N LEU A 195 -13.79 7.38 -11.44
CA LEU A 195 -12.58 8.21 -11.49
C LEU A 195 -12.65 9.46 -10.62
N THR A 196 -13.87 9.99 -10.42
CA THR A 196 -14.12 11.20 -9.64
C THR A 196 -15.31 11.00 -8.71
N ARG A 197 -15.37 11.81 -7.65
CA ARG A 197 -16.50 11.93 -6.73
C ARG A 197 -16.91 13.41 -6.69
N PRO A 198 -17.71 13.88 -7.67
CA PRO A 198 -18.00 15.31 -7.87
C PRO A 198 -18.52 16.02 -6.61
N ALA A 199 -19.31 15.31 -5.79
CA ALA A 199 -19.85 15.83 -4.55
C ALA A 199 -18.76 16.32 -3.56
N LEU A 200 -17.63 15.61 -3.46
CA LEU A 200 -16.51 16.02 -2.62
C LEU A 200 -15.80 17.25 -3.19
N CYS A 201 -15.62 17.34 -4.51
CA CYS A 201 -15.03 18.51 -5.16
C CYS A 201 -15.88 19.77 -4.92
N LEU A 202 -17.20 19.66 -5.10
CA LEU A 202 -18.14 20.76 -4.86
C LEU A 202 -18.10 21.22 -3.41
N GLU A 203 -18.03 20.27 -2.48
CA GLU A 203 -17.96 20.58 -1.05
C GLU A 203 -16.63 21.27 -0.68
N ALA A 204 -15.50 20.76 -1.16
CA ALA A 204 -14.20 21.42 -0.95
C ALA A 204 -14.13 22.82 -1.57
N LEU A 205 -14.71 23.03 -2.76
CA LEU A 205 -14.83 24.35 -3.37
C LEU A 205 -15.69 25.29 -2.52
N ARG A 206 -16.80 24.80 -1.97
CA ARG A 206 -17.65 25.59 -1.06
C ARG A 206 -16.87 26.01 0.19
N LEU A 207 -16.17 25.07 0.82
CA LEU A 207 -15.34 25.33 2.00
C LEU A 207 -14.20 26.30 1.71
N GLY A 208 -13.51 26.13 0.58
CA GLY A 208 -12.43 27.03 0.15
C GLY A 208 -12.92 28.45 -0.12
N ARG A 209 -14.06 28.62 -0.80
CA ARG A 209 -14.66 29.94 -1.04
C ARG A 209 -15.07 30.63 0.25
N LEU A 210 -15.69 29.88 1.16
CA LEU A 210 -16.03 30.37 2.49
C LEU A 210 -14.78 30.83 3.25
N LEU A 211 -13.70 30.04 3.22
CA LEU A 211 -12.43 30.45 3.83
C LEU A 211 -11.85 31.71 3.17
N ALA A 212 -11.96 31.87 1.85
CA ALA A 212 -11.49 33.06 1.14
C ALA A 212 -12.28 34.33 1.46
N GLU A 213 -13.55 34.19 1.84
CA GLU A 213 -14.37 35.29 2.36
C GLU A 213 -13.98 35.66 3.79
N LEU A 214 -13.69 34.66 4.63
CA LEU A 214 -13.32 34.83 6.03
C LEU A 214 -11.87 35.29 6.24
N ALA A 215 -10.97 34.96 5.30
CA ALA A 215 -9.54 35.30 5.34
C ALA A 215 -9.09 36.00 4.04
N PRO A 216 -9.63 37.20 3.73
CA PRO A 216 -9.44 37.83 2.42
C PRO A 216 -8.01 38.31 2.16
N HIS A 217 -7.19 38.46 3.20
CA HIS A 217 -5.80 38.92 3.13
C HIS A 217 -4.78 37.79 3.02
N GLU A 218 -5.22 36.53 3.03
CA GLU A 218 -4.32 35.38 3.00
C GLU A 218 -4.11 34.86 1.58
N ALA A 219 -2.90 35.06 1.04
CA ALA A 219 -2.58 34.71 -0.34
C ALA A 219 -2.76 33.21 -0.64
N GLU A 220 -2.38 32.33 0.29
CA GLU A 220 -2.48 30.87 0.14
C GLU A 220 -3.92 30.36 0.11
N VAL A 221 -4.85 31.05 0.77
CA VAL A 221 -6.28 30.73 0.71
C VAL A 221 -6.80 30.95 -0.71
N HIS A 222 -6.51 32.12 -1.27
CA HIS A 222 -6.88 32.44 -2.65
C HIS A 222 -6.15 31.55 -3.66
N GLY A 223 -4.89 31.20 -3.39
CA GLY A 223 -4.12 30.23 -4.17
C GLY A 223 -4.80 28.85 -4.22
N LEU A 224 -5.22 28.32 -3.07
CA LEU A 224 -5.91 27.03 -3.01
C LEU A 224 -7.25 27.08 -3.76
N VAL A 225 -8.04 28.14 -3.58
CA VAL A 225 -9.30 28.31 -4.34
C VAL A 225 -9.01 28.38 -5.84
N ALA A 226 -8.01 29.16 -6.27
CA ALA A 226 -7.63 29.25 -7.67
C ALA A 226 -7.26 27.88 -8.27
N LEU A 227 -6.46 27.10 -7.54
CA LEU A 227 -6.07 25.75 -7.92
C LEU A 227 -7.29 24.84 -8.11
N MET A 228 -8.17 24.79 -7.11
CA MET A 228 -9.35 23.92 -7.14
C MET A 228 -10.34 24.31 -8.23
N GLU A 229 -10.59 25.61 -8.43
CA GLU A 229 -11.49 26.11 -9.48
C GLU A 229 -10.98 25.72 -10.88
N ILE A 230 -9.68 25.91 -11.12
CA ILE A 230 -9.08 25.57 -12.42
C ILE A 230 -9.05 24.05 -12.63
N GLN A 231 -8.77 23.26 -11.60
CA GLN A 231 -8.83 21.81 -11.70
C GLN A 231 -10.26 21.33 -11.97
N ALA A 232 -11.24 21.81 -11.21
CA ALA A 232 -12.65 21.47 -11.39
C ALA A 232 -13.20 21.89 -12.75
N SER A 233 -12.68 22.97 -13.35
CA SER A 233 -13.08 23.40 -14.70
C SER A 233 -12.92 22.31 -15.77
N ARG A 234 -12.05 21.33 -15.53
CA ARG A 234 -11.72 20.27 -16.48
C ARG A 234 -12.56 19.01 -16.31
N GLU A 235 -13.42 18.94 -15.28
CA GLU A 235 -14.10 17.71 -14.88
C GLU A 235 -14.82 17.02 -16.05
N ALA A 236 -15.59 17.78 -16.82
CA ALA A 236 -16.31 17.27 -17.99
C ALA A 236 -15.39 16.75 -19.12
N ALA A 237 -14.13 17.15 -19.16
CA ALA A 237 -13.17 16.74 -20.18
C ALA A 237 -12.24 15.60 -19.75
N ARG A 238 -12.30 15.17 -18.48
CA ARG A 238 -11.41 14.13 -17.92
C ARG A 238 -11.82 12.71 -18.26
N THR A 239 -13.09 12.51 -18.64
CA THR A 239 -13.64 11.20 -18.98
C THR A 239 -14.14 11.16 -20.42
N GLY A 240 -13.85 10.06 -21.10
CA GLY A 240 -14.39 9.77 -22.42
C GLY A 240 -15.80 9.18 -22.38
N PRO A 241 -16.41 8.90 -23.54
CA PRO A 241 -17.79 8.42 -23.63
C PRO A 241 -18.06 7.10 -22.91
N SER A 242 -17.03 6.28 -22.70
CA SER A 242 -17.11 5.00 -21.96
C SER A 242 -16.61 5.10 -20.53
N GLY A 243 -16.39 6.31 -20.01
CA GLY A 243 -15.91 6.55 -18.64
C GLY A 243 -14.40 6.39 -18.47
N GLU A 244 -13.65 6.21 -19.57
CA GLU A 244 -12.20 6.04 -19.54
C GLU A 244 -11.48 7.37 -19.23
N PRO A 245 -10.32 7.32 -18.55
CA PRO A 245 -9.50 8.51 -18.32
C PRO A 245 -8.98 9.10 -19.64
N VAL A 246 -9.03 10.44 -19.75
CA VAL A 246 -8.44 11.21 -20.85
C VAL A 246 -7.24 12.01 -20.34
N GLN A 247 -6.06 11.80 -20.93
CA GLN A 247 -4.83 12.47 -20.51
C GLN A 247 -4.93 13.97 -20.73
N LEU A 248 -4.31 14.79 -19.87
CA LEU A 248 -4.45 16.25 -19.88
C LEU A 248 -4.20 16.90 -21.26
N HIS A 249 -3.24 16.40 -22.03
CA HIS A 249 -2.93 16.93 -23.36
C HIS A 249 -3.94 16.50 -24.44
N GLU A 250 -4.71 15.45 -24.20
CA GLU A 250 -5.76 14.95 -25.09
C GLU A 250 -7.15 15.53 -24.73
N GLN A 251 -7.27 16.21 -23.59
CA GLN A 251 -8.53 16.79 -23.14
C GLN A 251 -8.96 17.91 -24.09
N ASN A 252 -10.21 17.83 -24.57
CA ASN A 252 -10.81 18.91 -25.33
C ASN A 252 -11.02 20.14 -24.41
N ARG A 253 -10.16 21.16 -24.56
CA ARG A 253 -10.20 22.42 -23.80
C ARG A 253 -11.46 23.24 -24.04
N GLY A 254 -12.16 23.02 -25.16
CA GLY A 254 -13.47 23.61 -25.42
C GLY A 254 -14.57 23.12 -24.46
N ARG A 255 -14.37 21.96 -23.82
CA ARG A 255 -15.27 21.41 -22.78
C ARG A 255 -14.91 21.89 -21.37
N TRP A 256 -13.90 22.73 -21.21
CA TRP A 256 -13.54 23.26 -19.89
C TRP A 256 -14.50 24.37 -19.48
N ASP A 257 -14.96 24.35 -18.23
CA ASP A 257 -15.88 25.32 -17.68
C ASP A 257 -15.22 26.71 -17.59
N ARG A 258 -15.67 27.62 -18.45
CA ARG A 258 -15.14 28.99 -18.52
C ARG A 258 -15.43 29.80 -17.27
N LEU A 259 -16.57 29.59 -16.61
CA LEU A 259 -16.90 30.30 -15.37
C LEU A 259 -15.93 29.92 -14.25
N LEU A 260 -15.63 28.63 -14.10
CA LEU A 260 -14.65 28.16 -13.10
C LEU A 260 -13.24 28.66 -13.43
N ILE A 261 -12.83 28.68 -14.70
CA ILE A 261 -11.54 29.28 -15.12
C ILE A 261 -11.48 30.77 -14.73
N HIS A 262 -12.53 31.55 -15.02
CA HIS A 262 -12.57 32.97 -14.67
C HIS A 262 -12.52 33.19 -13.15
N ARG A 263 -13.24 32.38 -12.36
CA ARG A 263 -13.18 32.41 -10.90
C ARG A 263 -11.78 32.08 -10.38
N GLY A 264 -11.13 31.07 -10.97
CA GLY A 264 -9.76 30.69 -10.62
C GLY A 264 -8.76 31.81 -10.90
N PHE A 265 -8.88 32.48 -12.05
CA PHE A 265 -8.05 33.65 -12.37
C PHE A 265 -8.31 34.82 -11.43
N ALA A 266 -9.57 35.10 -11.08
CA ALA A 266 -9.91 36.15 -10.13
C ALA A 266 -9.33 35.86 -8.73
N ALA A 267 -9.39 34.60 -8.27
CA ALA A 267 -8.76 34.17 -7.03
C ALA A 267 -7.23 34.33 -7.10
N MET A 268 -6.58 33.94 -8.20
CA MET A 268 -5.14 34.14 -8.37
C MET A 268 -4.73 35.63 -8.34
N LEU A 269 -5.57 36.52 -8.89
CA LEU A 269 -5.34 37.97 -8.80
C LEU A 269 -5.46 38.46 -7.34
N ARG A 270 -6.44 37.97 -6.57
CA ARG A 270 -6.55 38.27 -5.14
C ARG A 270 -5.34 37.76 -4.34
N ALA A 271 -4.86 36.54 -4.63
CA ALA A 271 -3.63 36.01 -4.03
C ALA A 271 -2.44 36.94 -4.27
N ARG A 272 -2.30 37.46 -5.50
CA ARG A 272 -1.23 38.40 -5.85
C ARG A 272 -1.40 39.76 -5.15
N GLN A 273 -2.64 40.24 -4.97
CA GLN A 273 -2.93 41.50 -4.28
C GLN A 273 -2.66 41.42 -2.77
N ALA A 274 -2.95 40.27 -2.15
CA ALA A 274 -2.61 39.99 -0.76
C ALA A 274 -1.08 40.06 -0.51
N GLY A 275 -0.28 39.72 -1.53
CA GLY A 275 1.18 39.85 -1.49
C GLY A 275 1.85 38.75 -0.67
N GLY A 276 3.11 39.00 -0.27
CA GLY A 276 3.93 38.03 0.46
C GLY A 276 4.66 37.02 -0.43
N THR A 277 5.47 36.17 0.19
CA THR A 277 6.19 35.08 -0.50
C THR A 277 5.20 33.98 -0.89
N PRO A 278 5.16 33.53 -2.17
CA PRO A 278 4.27 32.46 -2.60
C PRO A 278 4.49 31.17 -1.82
N GLY A 279 3.42 30.62 -1.25
CA GLY A 279 3.43 29.31 -0.64
C GLY A 279 3.12 28.18 -1.63
N PRO A 280 2.93 26.94 -1.14
CA PRO A 280 2.72 25.78 -2.01
C PRO A 280 1.46 25.90 -2.88
N TYR A 281 0.36 26.47 -2.39
CA TYR A 281 -0.90 26.53 -3.12
C TYR A 281 -0.89 27.62 -4.19
N VAL A 282 -0.29 28.79 -3.92
CA VAL A 282 -0.11 29.82 -4.96
C VAL A 282 0.77 29.31 -6.10
N LEU A 283 1.84 28.57 -5.81
CA LEU A 283 2.71 27.99 -6.85
C LEU A 283 1.99 26.91 -7.66
N GLN A 284 1.23 26.02 -7.01
CA GLN A 284 0.43 25.01 -7.71
C GLN A 284 -0.68 25.65 -8.55
N ALA A 285 -1.34 26.70 -8.04
CA ALA A 285 -2.32 27.46 -8.80
C ALA A 285 -1.69 28.13 -10.02
N ALA A 286 -0.48 28.70 -9.89
CA ALA A 286 0.24 29.28 -11.03
C ALA A 286 0.51 28.24 -12.13
N ILE A 287 0.86 27.01 -11.76
CA ILE A 287 1.03 25.88 -12.70
C ILE A 287 -0.31 25.58 -13.39
N ALA A 288 -1.41 25.50 -12.64
CA ALA A 288 -2.73 25.26 -13.20
C ALA A 288 -3.18 26.40 -14.14
N VAL A 289 -2.85 27.65 -13.81
CA VAL A 289 -3.11 28.83 -14.65
C VAL A 289 -2.41 28.71 -15.99
N CYS A 290 -1.14 28.27 -16.04
CA CYS A 290 -0.43 28.06 -17.31
C CYS A 290 -1.18 27.10 -18.24
N HIS A 291 -1.76 26.03 -17.69
CA HIS A 291 -2.61 25.13 -18.48
C HIS A 291 -3.90 25.80 -18.93
N ALA A 292 -4.59 26.52 -18.05
CA ALA A 292 -5.87 27.18 -18.37
C ALA A 292 -5.77 28.35 -19.34
N GLN A 293 -4.61 28.99 -19.43
CA GLN A 293 -4.37 30.12 -20.35
C GLN A 293 -4.14 29.68 -21.79
N ALA A 294 -3.51 28.53 -22.01
CA ALA A 294 -3.21 28.05 -23.36
C ALA A 294 -4.50 27.59 -24.09
N ALA A 295 -4.65 27.93 -25.37
CA ALA A 295 -5.84 27.56 -26.14
C ALA A 295 -5.82 26.08 -26.56
N SER A 296 -4.62 25.52 -26.75
CA SER A 296 -4.36 24.13 -27.13
C SER A 296 -3.33 23.47 -26.20
N ALA A 297 -3.15 22.16 -26.29
CA ALA A 297 -2.15 21.45 -25.50
C ALA A 297 -0.73 21.87 -25.88
N GLU A 298 -0.50 22.08 -27.17
CA GLU A 298 0.75 22.44 -27.81
C GLU A 298 1.24 23.85 -27.41
N GLU A 299 0.31 24.77 -27.18
CA GLU A 299 0.60 26.14 -26.72
C GLU A 299 0.92 26.25 -25.22
N THR A 300 0.90 25.13 -24.48
CA THR A 300 1.20 25.15 -23.04
C THR A 300 2.66 25.54 -22.80
N ASP A 301 2.87 26.59 -22.01
CA ASP A 301 4.22 27.05 -21.63
C ASP A 301 4.88 26.10 -20.61
N TRP A 302 5.44 25.01 -21.11
CA TRP A 302 6.12 24.00 -20.31
C TRP A 302 7.40 24.50 -19.64
N ALA A 303 8.12 25.44 -20.25
CA ALA A 303 9.33 26.03 -19.66
C ALA A 303 8.99 26.81 -18.38
N ARG A 304 7.90 27.58 -18.41
CA ARG A 304 7.37 28.25 -17.21
C ARG A 304 6.88 27.25 -16.17
N ILE A 305 6.15 26.20 -16.57
CA ILE A 305 5.69 25.16 -15.64
C ILE A 305 6.88 24.46 -14.96
N ALA A 306 7.95 24.14 -15.70
CA ALA A 306 9.16 23.54 -15.14
C ALA A 306 9.84 24.46 -14.11
N SER A 307 9.91 25.76 -14.39
CA SER A 307 10.44 26.78 -13.46
C SER A 307 9.58 26.91 -12.20
N LEU A 308 8.25 26.85 -12.33
CA LEU A 308 7.34 26.86 -11.18
C LEU A 308 7.47 25.59 -10.32
N TYR A 309 7.64 24.42 -10.95
CA TYR A 309 7.91 23.18 -10.22
C TYR A 309 9.28 23.17 -9.55
N GLU A 310 10.29 23.84 -10.11
CA GLU A 310 11.57 24.04 -9.44
C GLU A 310 11.41 24.88 -8.16
N ALA A 311 10.72 26.02 -8.24
CA ALA A 311 10.40 26.82 -7.06
C ALA A 311 9.59 26.03 -6.02
N LEU A 312 8.58 25.26 -6.46
CA LEU A 312 7.78 24.42 -5.59
C LEU A 312 8.59 23.29 -4.96
N SER A 313 9.56 22.71 -5.67
CA SER A 313 10.43 21.65 -5.15
C SER A 313 11.38 22.17 -4.05
N LEU A 314 11.79 23.44 -4.12
CA LEU A 314 12.59 24.07 -3.07
C LEU A 314 11.77 24.32 -1.80
N LEU A 315 10.49 24.70 -1.97
CA LEU A 315 9.58 24.96 -0.85
C LEU A 315 9.02 23.68 -0.21
N LEU A 316 8.69 22.68 -1.04
CA LEU A 316 8.05 21.43 -0.65
C LEU A 316 8.78 20.25 -1.33
N PRO A 317 9.94 19.82 -0.78
CA PRO A 317 10.84 18.83 -1.40
C PRO A 317 10.34 17.39 -1.26
N THR A 318 9.08 17.14 -1.61
CA THR A 318 8.47 15.80 -1.55
C THR A 318 8.78 14.99 -2.81
N PRO A 319 8.87 13.65 -2.72
CA PRO A 319 9.10 12.80 -3.89
C PRO A 319 8.04 12.97 -4.98
N VAL A 320 6.78 13.24 -4.61
CA VAL A 320 5.67 13.49 -5.54
C VAL A 320 5.87 14.79 -6.31
N VAL A 321 6.26 15.89 -5.65
CA VAL A 321 6.56 17.17 -6.31
C VAL A 321 7.75 17.00 -7.27
N ARG A 322 8.77 16.26 -6.87
CA ARG A 322 9.93 15.96 -7.73
C ARG A 322 9.55 15.13 -8.96
N LEU A 323 8.64 14.16 -8.82
CA LEU A 323 8.11 13.39 -9.94
C LEU A 323 7.33 14.30 -10.91
N ASN A 324 6.46 15.16 -10.40
CA ASN A 324 5.72 16.11 -11.23
C ASN A 324 6.66 17.11 -11.94
N ARG A 325 7.73 17.55 -11.28
CA ARG A 325 8.80 18.33 -11.91
C ARG A 325 9.46 17.58 -13.05
N ALA A 326 9.74 16.28 -12.88
CA ALA A 326 10.34 15.46 -13.93
C ALA A 326 9.47 15.40 -15.19
N VAL A 327 8.14 15.32 -15.03
CA VAL A 327 7.19 15.43 -16.15
C VAL A 327 7.31 16.80 -16.84
N ALA A 328 7.29 17.89 -16.08
CA ALA A 328 7.39 19.23 -16.63
C ALA A 328 8.70 19.47 -17.39
N VAL A 329 9.83 19.02 -16.83
CA VAL A 329 11.15 19.07 -17.48
C VAL A 329 11.16 18.21 -18.75
N GLY A 330 10.58 17.02 -18.70
CA GLY A 330 10.47 16.14 -19.87
C GLY A 330 9.67 16.76 -21.02
N MET A 331 8.63 17.52 -20.70
CA MET A 331 7.83 18.24 -21.70
C MET A 331 8.52 19.51 -22.22
N ALA A 332 9.27 20.21 -21.39
CA ALA A 332 9.97 21.46 -21.76
C ALA A 332 11.28 21.23 -22.52
N TYR A 333 12.06 20.21 -22.12
CA TYR A 333 13.44 20.00 -22.56
C TYR A 333 13.67 18.61 -23.18
N GLY A 334 12.60 17.85 -23.39
CA GLY A 334 12.61 16.55 -24.05
C GLY A 334 12.55 15.35 -23.09
N PRO A 335 12.04 14.20 -23.57
CA PRO A 335 11.68 13.07 -22.70
C PRO A 335 12.88 12.46 -21.96
N GLN A 336 14.09 12.53 -22.51
CA GLN A 336 15.30 12.05 -21.83
C GLN A 336 15.61 12.86 -20.56
N ALA A 337 15.51 14.19 -20.61
CA ALA A 337 15.76 15.05 -19.44
C ALA A 337 14.77 14.77 -18.31
N GLY A 338 13.52 14.47 -18.65
CA GLY A 338 12.53 14.00 -17.67
C GLY A 338 12.88 12.63 -17.10
N LEU A 339 13.29 11.69 -17.97
CA LEU A 339 13.62 10.32 -17.56
C LEU A 339 14.81 10.27 -16.59
N ASP A 340 15.85 11.06 -16.82
CA ASP A 340 17.02 11.15 -15.93
C ASP A 340 16.62 11.55 -14.50
N LEU A 341 15.64 12.46 -14.37
CA LEU A 341 15.10 12.87 -13.07
C LEU A 341 14.23 11.79 -12.43
N VAL A 342 13.46 11.04 -13.22
CA VAL A 342 12.65 9.90 -12.75
C VAL A 342 13.55 8.77 -12.26
N GLU A 343 14.66 8.49 -12.95
CA GLU A 343 15.60 7.43 -12.57
C GLU A 343 16.16 7.65 -11.16
N ALA A 344 16.49 8.88 -10.80
CA ALA A 344 16.90 9.25 -9.45
C ALA A 344 15.83 9.00 -8.37
N LEU A 345 14.54 8.89 -8.75
CA LEU A 345 13.42 8.63 -7.84
C LEU A 345 13.08 7.14 -7.69
N THR A 346 13.59 6.27 -8.57
CA THR A 346 13.25 4.83 -8.56
C THR A 346 13.69 4.10 -7.29
N GLY A 347 14.72 4.62 -6.61
CA GLY A 347 15.21 4.10 -5.34
C GLY A 347 14.50 4.63 -4.09
N ASP A 348 13.61 5.62 -4.24
CA ASP A 348 12.95 6.27 -3.09
C ASP A 348 11.88 5.34 -2.47
N PRO A 349 12.01 4.97 -1.17
CA PRO A 349 11.04 4.10 -0.51
C PRO A 349 9.61 4.65 -0.52
N ALA A 350 9.42 5.98 -0.51
CA ALA A 350 8.11 6.61 -0.46
C ALA A 350 7.31 6.44 -1.76
N LEU A 351 7.98 6.18 -2.89
CA LEU A 351 7.34 6.00 -4.20
C LEU A 351 7.25 4.54 -4.65
N ARG A 352 7.70 3.59 -3.82
CA ARG A 352 7.77 2.15 -4.18
C ARG A 352 6.43 1.60 -4.67
N ASP A 353 5.36 1.95 -3.97
CA ASP A 353 3.99 1.47 -4.23
C ASP A 353 3.13 2.55 -4.90
N TYR A 354 3.74 3.64 -5.37
CA TYR A 354 3.05 4.75 -6.01
C TYR A 354 2.96 4.55 -7.51
N HIS A 355 1.79 4.14 -8.00
CA HIS A 355 1.58 3.73 -9.39
C HIS A 355 1.96 4.78 -10.45
N LEU A 356 1.91 6.08 -10.11
CA LEU A 356 2.26 7.15 -11.05
C LEU A 356 3.77 7.22 -11.37
N LEU A 357 4.65 6.71 -10.49
CA LEU A 357 6.08 6.63 -10.79
C LEU A 357 6.38 5.73 -12.01
N PRO A 358 5.98 4.43 -12.01
CA PRO A 358 6.14 3.59 -13.18
C PRO A 358 5.28 4.08 -14.36
N GLY A 359 4.11 4.68 -14.13
CA GLY A 359 3.29 5.28 -15.20
C GLY A 359 4.00 6.41 -15.95
N VAL A 360 4.60 7.36 -15.24
CA VAL A 360 5.38 8.47 -15.83
C VAL A 360 6.64 7.93 -16.52
N ARG A 361 7.34 6.97 -15.90
CA ARG A 361 8.50 6.33 -16.51
C ARG A 361 8.13 5.66 -17.83
N GLY A 362 7.03 4.90 -17.86
CA GLY A 362 6.51 4.25 -19.06
C GLY A 362 6.19 5.25 -20.18
N ASP A 363 5.58 6.38 -19.86
CA ASP A 363 5.26 7.43 -20.85
C ASP A 363 6.52 8.06 -21.48
N LEU A 364 7.53 8.38 -20.66
CA LEU A 364 8.80 8.93 -21.14
C LEU A 364 9.58 7.91 -21.99
N LEU A 365 9.61 6.64 -21.56
CA LEU A 365 10.22 5.56 -22.32
C LEU A 365 9.52 5.35 -23.67
N ALA A 366 8.19 5.40 -23.71
CA ALA A 366 7.42 5.28 -24.94
C ALA A 366 7.76 6.42 -25.92
N LYS A 367 7.85 7.66 -25.44
CA LYS A 367 8.27 8.83 -26.23
C LYS A 367 9.71 8.74 -26.76
N LEU A 368 10.57 7.98 -26.10
CA LEU A 368 11.94 7.69 -26.52
C LEU A 368 12.06 6.48 -27.46
N GLY A 369 10.94 5.80 -27.78
CA GLY A 369 10.94 4.57 -28.58
C GLY A 369 11.40 3.32 -27.81
N ARG A 370 11.60 3.39 -26.49
CA ARG A 370 11.98 2.28 -25.61
C ARG A 370 10.74 1.45 -25.23
N HIS A 371 10.10 0.89 -26.25
CA HIS A 371 8.77 0.30 -26.18
C HIS A 371 8.64 -0.90 -25.23
N GLU A 372 9.62 -1.81 -25.19
CA GLU A 372 9.54 -2.98 -24.29
C GLU A 372 9.57 -2.57 -22.82
N GLU A 373 10.47 -1.66 -22.47
CA GLU A 373 10.56 -1.12 -21.11
C GLU A 373 9.31 -0.31 -20.76
N ALA A 374 8.80 0.50 -21.69
CA ALA A 374 7.58 1.26 -21.49
C ALA A 374 6.38 0.36 -21.18
N ARG A 375 6.22 -0.75 -21.93
CA ARG A 375 5.15 -1.73 -21.70
C ARG A 375 5.22 -2.32 -20.29
N LEU A 376 6.40 -2.76 -19.86
CA LEU A 376 6.60 -3.34 -18.53
C LEU A 376 6.29 -2.35 -17.40
N GLU A 377 6.66 -1.08 -17.58
CA GLU A 377 6.36 -0.04 -16.60
C GLU A 377 4.86 0.29 -16.55
N PHE A 378 4.15 0.30 -17.68
CA PHE A 378 2.69 0.45 -17.67
C PHE A 378 1.98 -0.75 -17.01
N GLU A 379 2.45 -1.97 -17.23
CA GLU A 379 1.94 -3.16 -16.54
C GLU A 379 2.16 -3.08 -15.03
N ARG A 380 3.37 -2.70 -14.61
CA ARG A 380 3.70 -2.47 -13.20
C ARG A 380 2.83 -1.38 -12.58
N ALA A 381 2.62 -0.28 -13.28
CA ALA A 381 1.74 0.80 -12.81
C ALA A 381 0.31 0.28 -12.62
N ALA A 382 -0.20 -0.54 -13.56
CA ALA A 382 -1.53 -1.11 -13.47
C ALA A 382 -1.71 -2.04 -12.26
N ASP A 383 -0.65 -2.77 -11.86
CA ASP A 383 -0.68 -3.67 -10.71
C ASP A 383 -0.65 -2.92 -9.36
N LEU A 384 -0.22 -1.66 -9.34
CA LEU A 384 -0.11 -0.83 -8.13
C LEU A 384 -1.34 0.04 -7.84
N THR A 385 -2.21 0.30 -8.83
CA THR A 385 -3.41 1.13 -8.60
C THR A 385 -4.60 0.31 -8.10
N ALA A 386 -5.31 0.87 -7.13
CA ALA A 386 -6.56 0.32 -6.60
C ALA A 386 -7.79 0.82 -7.37
N ASN A 387 -7.65 1.83 -8.24
CA ASN A 387 -8.73 2.34 -9.07
C ASN A 387 -8.88 1.49 -10.35
N ALA A 388 -10.11 1.01 -10.64
CA ALA A 388 -10.35 0.11 -11.76
C ALA A 388 -10.15 0.77 -13.12
N ALA A 389 -10.61 2.01 -13.29
CA ALA A 389 -10.50 2.75 -14.53
C ALA A 389 -9.05 3.15 -14.85
N GLU A 390 -8.26 3.52 -13.84
CA GLU A 390 -6.81 3.76 -14.02
C GLU A 390 -6.06 2.47 -14.41
N ARG A 391 -6.38 1.35 -13.76
CA ARG A 391 -5.78 0.05 -14.07
C ARG A 391 -6.04 -0.36 -15.51
N ASP A 392 -7.29 -0.21 -15.98
CA ASP A 392 -7.67 -0.56 -17.34
C ASP A 392 -7.03 0.38 -18.37
N PHE A 393 -6.94 1.68 -18.06
CA PHE A 393 -6.21 2.65 -18.87
C PHE A 393 -4.73 2.26 -19.05
N LEU A 394 -4.03 1.94 -17.95
CA LEU A 394 -2.62 1.56 -17.97
C LEU A 394 -2.39 0.24 -18.72
N ARG A 395 -3.29 -0.75 -18.55
CA ARG A 395 -3.25 -2.00 -19.32
C ARG A 395 -3.48 -1.78 -20.81
N ARG A 396 -4.40 -0.89 -21.18
CA ARG A 396 -4.63 -0.53 -22.59
C ARG A 396 -3.38 0.13 -23.19
N ARG A 397 -2.79 1.10 -22.48
CA ARG A 397 -1.51 1.73 -22.87
C ARG A 397 -0.40 0.70 -23.11
N ALA A 398 -0.27 -0.30 -22.24
CA ALA A 398 0.68 -1.38 -22.43
C ALA A 398 0.40 -2.22 -23.70
N ARG A 399 -0.88 -2.50 -24.00
CA ARG A 399 -1.29 -3.27 -25.20
C ARG A 399 -1.11 -2.52 -26.51
N GLU A 400 -1.31 -1.20 -26.51
CA GLU A 400 -1.16 -0.34 -27.69
C GLU A 400 0.31 -0.21 -28.14
N ILE A 401 1.27 -0.48 -27.24
CA ILE A 401 2.68 -0.53 -27.59
C ILE A 401 2.93 -1.76 -28.47
N THR A 402 3.01 -1.51 -29.77
CA THR A 402 3.37 -2.54 -30.74
C THR A 402 4.88 -2.74 -30.68
N LEU A 403 5.29 -3.91 -30.21
CA LEU A 403 6.69 -4.32 -30.24
C LEU A 403 7.00 -4.89 -31.63
N PRO A 404 8.14 -4.54 -32.25
CA PRO A 404 8.52 -5.09 -33.53
C PRO A 404 8.50 -6.64 -33.49
N GLU A 405 8.05 -7.26 -34.57
CA GLU A 405 8.15 -8.71 -34.72
C GLU A 405 9.63 -9.10 -34.67
N VAL A 406 9.96 -9.97 -33.72
CA VAL A 406 11.30 -10.51 -33.60
C VAL A 406 11.34 -11.74 -34.47
N ALA A 407 12.14 -11.70 -35.54
CA ALA A 407 12.34 -12.86 -36.40
C ALA A 407 13.11 -13.94 -35.61
N GLY A 408 12.48 -15.10 -35.40
CA GLY A 408 13.09 -16.27 -34.75
C GLY A 408 12.72 -16.46 -33.27
N PRO A 409 13.26 -17.50 -32.61
CA PRO A 409 12.97 -17.81 -31.22
C PRO A 409 13.50 -16.72 -30.29
N THR A 410 12.65 -16.27 -29.37
CA THR A 410 13.03 -15.30 -28.33
C THR A 410 13.54 -16.02 -27.08
N LEU A 411 14.33 -15.32 -26.26
CA LEU A 411 14.82 -15.86 -24.98
C LEU A 411 13.68 -16.34 -24.09
N GLY A 412 12.61 -15.56 -23.94
CA GLY A 412 11.45 -15.91 -23.13
C GLY A 412 10.62 -17.06 -23.70
N GLY A 413 10.50 -17.17 -25.04
CA GLY A 413 9.92 -18.33 -25.71
C GLY A 413 10.71 -19.60 -25.40
N ALA A 414 12.01 -19.58 -25.70
CA ALA A 414 12.90 -20.72 -25.49
C ALA A 414 12.98 -21.15 -24.03
N VAL A 415 13.01 -20.21 -23.07
CA VAL A 415 13.00 -20.53 -21.64
C VAL A 415 11.69 -21.21 -21.21
N ARG A 416 10.54 -20.77 -21.72
CA ARG A 416 9.26 -21.43 -21.43
C ARG A 416 9.25 -22.86 -21.96
N ASP A 417 9.68 -23.06 -23.19
CA ASP A 417 9.73 -24.37 -23.82
C ASP A 417 10.70 -25.31 -23.08
N PHE A 418 11.87 -24.81 -22.67
CA PHE A 418 12.81 -25.58 -21.85
C PHE A 418 12.24 -26.00 -20.51
N LEU A 419 11.53 -25.11 -19.81
CA LEU A 419 10.93 -25.40 -18.51
C LEU A 419 9.64 -26.23 -18.61
N ALA A 420 9.06 -26.37 -19.80
CA ALA A 420 7.87 -27.20 -20.04
C ALA A 420 8.19 -28.69 -20.29
N ARG A 421 9.48 -29.07 -20.34
CA ARG A 421 9.90 -30.46 -20.58
C ARG A 421 9.46 -31.40 -19.44
N GLU A 422 8.97 -32.58 -19.83
CA GLU A 422 8.49 -33.60 -18.88
C GLU A 422 9.62 -34.34 -18.15
N ASP A 423 10.86 -34.25 -18.63
CA ASP A 423 12.02 -34.97 -18.06
C ASP A 423 12.73 -34.21 -16.93
N LEU A 424 12.20 -33.05 -16.50
CA LEU A 424 12.72 -32.28 -15.36
C LEU A 424 11.96 -32.63 -14.08
N ASP A 425 12.68 -33.11 -13.05
CA ASP A 425 12.09 -33.31 -11.73
C ASP A 425 11.69 -31.97 -11.07
N ALA A 426 10.75 -32.01 -10.13
CA ALA A 426 10.21 -30.81 -9.49
C ALA A 426 11.27 -29.96 -8.75
N GLY A 427 12.36 -30.56 -8.26
CA GLY A 427 13.49 -29.86 -7.65
C GLY A 427 14.30 -29.10 -8.68
N THR A 428 14.64 -29.76 -9.79
CA THR A 428 15.36 -29.16 -10.92
C THR A 428 14.55 -28.06 -11.59
N LEU A 429 13.25 -28.27 -11.82
CA LEU A 429 12.35 -27.27 -12.41
C LEU A 429 12.32 -25.98 -11.59
N ARG A 430 12.20 -26.08 -10.26
CA ARG A 430 12.25 -24.91 -9.37
C ARG A 430 13.61 -24.21 -9.45
N SER A 431 14.70 -24.97 -9.41
CA SER A 431 16.05 -24.40 -9.43
C SER A 431 16.37 -23.72 -10.76
N TYR A 432 16.08 -24.37 -11.88
CA TYR A 432 16.33 -23.83 -13.22
C TYR A 432 15.40 -22.66 -13.52
N GLY A 433 14.11 -22.80 -13.15
CA GLY A 433 13.13 -21.73 -13.30
C GLY A 433 13.53 -20.45 -12.58
N GLN A 434 14.09 -20.55 -11.37
CA GLN A 434 14.60 -19.39 -10.63
C GLN A 434 15.68 -18.63 -11.41
N THR A 435 16.63 -19.34 -12.04
CA THR A 435 17.70 -18.71 -12.83
C THR A 435 17.17 -18.12 -14.14
N LEU A 436 16.47 -18.92 -14.93
CA LEU A 436 16.13 -18.56 -16.30
C LEU A 436 15.07 -17.46 -16.35
N ARG A 437 14.08 -17.47 -15.44
CA ARG A 437 13.12 -16.36 -15.35
C ARG A 437 13.79 -15.06 -14.92
N ARG A 438 14.82 -15.12 -14.06
CA ARG A 438 15.59 -13.92 -13.69
C ARG A 438 16.39 -13.36 -14.87
N LEU A 439 16.92 -14.23 -15.74
CA LEU A 439 17.55 -13.81 -16.99
C LEU A 439 16.55 -13.15 -17.94
N CYS A 440 15.36 -13.75 -18.14
CA CYS A 440 14.30 -13.15 -18.94
C CYS A 440 13.89 -11.77 -18.40
N LEU A 441 13.73 -11.62 -17.09
CA LEU A 441 13.39 -10.33 -16.48
C LEU A 441 14.48 -9.27 -16.65
N ALA A 442 15.75 -9.67 -16.64
CA ALA A 442 16.86 -8.73 -16.69
C ALA A 442 17.30 -8.38 -18.13
N LEU A 443 17.18 -9.32 -19.07
CA LEU A 443 17.57 -9.13 -20.47
C LEU A 443 16.40 -8.74 -21.37
N GLY A 444 15.18 -9.11 -21.01
CA GLY A 444 13.99 -8.98 -21.85
C GLY A 444 13.55 -10.33 -22.40
N GLU A 445 12.25 -10.60 -22.38
CA GLU A 445 11.69 -11.87 -22.89
C GLU A 445 11.75 -11.95 -24.41
N ARG A 446 11.75 -10.81 -25.10
CA ARG A 446 11.70 -10.76 -26.56
C ARG A 446 13.07 -10.65 -27.23
N VAL A 447 14.16 -10.59 -26.47
CA VAL A 447 15.51 -10.60 -27.05
C VAL A 447 15.64 -11.83 -27.96
N PRO A 448 16.07 -11.66 -29.23
CA PRO A 448 16.37 -12.79 -30.10
C PRO A 448 17.34 -13.73 -29.38
N LEU A 449 17.02 -15.02 -29.32
CA LEU A 449 17.87 -15.97 -28.61
C LEU A 449 19.30 -15.96 -29.17
N ALA A 450 19.43 -15.82 -30.49
CA ALA A 450 20.70 -15.73 -31.20
C ALA A 450 21.53 -14.47 -30.88
N SER A 451 20.92 -13.38 -30.38
CA SER A 451 21.63 -12.16 -30.00
C SER A 451 22.02 -12.13 -28.52
N THR A 452 21.65 -13.16 -27.75
CA THR A 452 22.00 -13.23 -26.32
C THR A 452 23.47 -13.62 -26.20
N THR A 453 24.27 -12.83 -25.48
CA THR A 453 25.72 -13.05 -25.37
C THR A 453 26.16 -13.50 -23.97
N PRO A 454 27.31 -14.21 -23.85
CA PRO A 454 27.88 -14.56 -22.55
C PRO A 454 28.13 -13.35 -21.64
N GLU A 455 28.49 -12.20 -22.21
CA GLU A 455 28.73 -10.95 -21.46
C GLU A 455 27.44 -10.39 -20.84
N GLN A 456 26.31 -10.45 -21.57
CA GLN A 456 25.01 -10.06 -21.04
C GLN A 456 24.60 -10.94 -19.86
N VAL A 457 24.76 -12.27 -20.00
CA VAL A 457 24.45 -13.24 -18.94
C VAL A 457 25.35 -13.02 -17.72
N ALA A 458 26.65 -12.76 -17.92
CA ALA A 458 27.59 -12.48 -16.84
C ALA A 458 27.19 -11.23 -16.02
N ARG A 459 26.76 -10.14 -16.67
CA ARG A 459 26.29 -8.94 -15.97
C ARG A 459 25.08 -9.21 -15.08
N VAL A 460 24.11 -10.00 -15.58
CA VAL A 460 22.94 -10.39 -14.78
C VAL A 460 23.37 -11.26 -13.60
N PHE A 461 24.31 -12.19 -13.81
CA PHE A 461 24.82 -13.06 -12.76
C PHE A 461 25.52 -12.31 -11.64
N GLU A 462 26.39 -11.36 -11.99
CA GLU A 462 27.08 -10.56 -10.99
C GLU A 462 26.10 -9.72 -10.16
N THR A 463 25.11 -9.11 -10.83
CA THR A 463 24.06 -8.31 -10.17
C THR A 463 23.17 -9.16 -9.26
N ALA A 464 22.77 -10.35 -9.71
CA ALA A 464 21.81 -11.18 -8.98
C ALA A 464 22.46 -12.09 -7.92
N TRP A 465 23.69 -12.55 -8.17
CA TRP A 465 24.34 -13.62 -7.41
C TRP A 465 25.84 -13.40 -7.16
N GLY A 466 26.40 -12.21 -7.41
CA GLY A 466 27.83 -11.92 -7.18
C GLY A 466 28.30 -12.29 -5.77
N GLY A 467 27.50 -11.98 -4.75
CA GLY A 467 27.75 -12.34 -3.34
C GLY A 467 27.30 -13.75 -2.91
N ALA A 468 26.80 -14.59 -3.82
CA ALA A 468 26.28 -15.91 -3.45
C ALA A 468 27.40 -16.91 -3.11
N ALA A 469 27.10 -17.82 -2.17
CA ALA A 469 27.98 -18.93 -1.83
C ALA A 469 28.30 -19.81 -3.07
N ALA A 470 29.50 -20.40 -3.12
CA ALA A 470 30.01 -21.16 -4.27
C ALA A 470 29.03 -22.21 -4.79
N ARG A 471 28.36 -22.95 -3.90
CA ARG A 471 27.32 -23.94 -4.26
C ARG A 471 26.13 -23.32 -4.99
N THR A 472 25.63 -22.18 -4.51
CA THR A 472 24.49 -21.47 -5.11
C THR A 472 24.86 -20.90 -6.46
N TRP A 473 26.04 -20.28 -6.56
CA TRP A 473 26.60 -19.79 -7.82
C TRP A 473 26.72 -20.91 -8.87
N ASN A 474 27.37 -22.02 -8.51
CA ASN A 474 27.58 -23.15 -9.40
C ASN A 474 26.25 -23.78 -9.84
N ARG A 475 25.22 -23.79 -8.99
CA ARG A 475 23.87 -24.27 -9.33
C ARG A 475 23.20 -23.38 -10.38
N HIS A 476 23.22 -22.07 -10.21
CA HIS A 476 22.65 -21.14 -11.21
C HIS A 476 23.43 -21.22 -12.53
N ARG A 477 24.76 -21.31 -12.49
CA ARG A 477 25.60 -21.56 -13.67
C ARG A 477 25.20 -22.85 -14.39
N SER A 478 24.95 -23.93 -13.65
CA SER A 478 24.52 -25.20 -14.22
C SER A 478 23.19 -25.09 -14.96
N ALA A 479 22.25 -24.28 -14.46
CA ALA A 479 20.97 -24.05 -15.13
C ALA A 479 21.15 -23.40 -16.51
N VAL A 480 22.05 -22.40 -16.61
CA VAL A 480 22.38 -21.76 -17.90
C VAL A 480 23.00 -22.76 -18.86
N ARG A 481 23.96 -23.57 -18.40
CA ARG A 481 24.59 -24.60 -19.24
C ARG A 481 23.58 -25.61 -19.77
N SER A 482 22.70 -26.10 -18.92
CA SER A 482 21.66 -27.07 -19.34
C SER A 482 20.69 -26.44 -20.34
N PHE A 483 20.33 -25.17 -20.16
CA PHE A 483 19.53 -24.43 -21.13
C PHE A 483 20.23 -24.27 -22.48
N CYS A 484 21.51 -23.84 -22.50
CA CYS A 484 22.30 -23.72 -23.74
C CYS A 484 22.44 -25.06 -24.47
N ALA A 485 22.71 -26.14 -23.72
CA ALA A 485 22.83 -27.47 -24.30
C ALA A 485 21.52 -27.96 -24.94
N TRP A 486 20.37 -27.66 -24.33
CA TRP A 486 19.05 -28.00 -24.91
C TRP A 486 18.72 -27.14 -26.13
N ALA A 487 19.00 -25.84 -26.06
CA ALA A 487 18.71 -24.90 -27.15
C ALA A 487 19.73 -24.98 -28.30
N SER A 488 20.74 -25.85 -28.21
CA SER A 488 21.86 -25.95 -29.15
C SER A 488 22.56 -24.60 -29.38
N LEU A 489 22.76 -23.84 -28.30
CA LEU A 489 23.41 -22.53 -28.32
C LEU A 489 24.89 -22.64 -27.96
N ASP A 490 25.67 -21.66 -28.41
CA ASP A 490 26.99 -21.39 -27.84
C ASP A 490 26.90 -21.18 -26.32
N ASP A 491 27.94 -21.58 -25.59
CA ASP A 491 27.90 -21.60 -24.13
C ASP A 491 27.79 -20.17 -23.54
N LEU A 492 26.56 -19.73 -23.24
CA LEU A 492 26.29 -18.45 -22.58
C LEU A 492 26.88 -18.39 -21.17
N SER A 493 27.29 -19.52 -20.59
CA SER A 493 27.98 -19.58 -19.31
C SER A 493 29.51 -19.44 -19.43
N ALA A 494 30.06 -19.21 -20.63
CA ALA A 494 31.49 -19.14 -20.87
C ALA A 494 32.22 -18.10 -20.01
N ARG A 495 31.54 -17.01 -19.63
CA ARG A 495 32.07 -15.94 -18.76
C ARG A 495 31.78 -16.16 -17.26
N LEU A 496 31.13 -17.27 -16.90
CA LEU A 496 30.80 -17.62 -15.53
C LEU A 496 31.81 -18.66 -15.03
N ASP A 497 32.81 -18.24 -14.27
CA ASP A 497 33.77 -19.20 -13.70
C ASP A 497 33.11 -20.08 -12.63
N ARG A 498 33.48 -21.36 -12.59
CA ARG A 498 33.05 -22.26 -11.52
C ARG A 498 33.78 -21.85 -10.23
N ARG A 499 33.03 -21.58 -9.17
CA ARG A 499 33.62 -21.25 -7.85
C ARG A 499 33.99 -22.53 -7.11
N ALA A 500 35.15 -22.55 -6.47
CA ALA A 500 35.59 -23.69 -5.67
C ALA A 500 34.67 -23.91 -4.45
N GLU A 501 34.18 -25.13 -4.26
CA GLU A 501 33.40 -25.50 -3.08
C GLU A 501 34.35 -26.04 -2.00
N SER A 502 35.01 -25.15 -1.26
CA SER A 502 35.77 -25.52 -0.06
C SER A 502 34.95 -25.19 1.19
N GLY A 503 34.37 -26.22 1.81
CA GLY A 503 33.84 -26.16 3.18
C GLY A 503 34.82 -26.84 4.13
N PRO A 504 34.94 -26.38 5.40
CA PRO A 504 35.79 -27.06 6.37
C PRO A 504 35.30 -28.51 6.57
N PRO A 505 36.21 -29.48 6.81
CA PRO A 505 35.82 -30.85 7.12
C PRO A 505 34.92 -30.85 8.36
N VAL A 506 33.81 -31.58 8.29
CA VAL A 506 32.88 -31.72 9.41
C VAL A 506 33.60 -32.50 10.51
N GLU A 507 33.85 -31.87 11.65
CA GLU A 507 34.46 -32.52 12.81
C GLU A 507 33.53 -33.64 13.33
N THR A 508 33.96 -34.89 13.16
CA THR A 508 33.24 -36.09 13.59
C THR A 508 33.34 -36.29 15.10
N ILE A 509 32.29 -36.83 15.71
CA ILE A 509 32.30 -37.17 17.15
C ILE A 509 33.37 -38.25 17.40
N ASP A 510 34.19 -38.06 18.43
CA ASP A 510 35.22 -39.04 18.80
C ASP A 510 34.64 -40.35 19.36
N GLY A 511 35.46 -41.41 19.34
CA GLY A 511 35.02 -42.75 19.75
C GLY A 511 34.65 -42.89 21.23
N VAL A 512 35.22 -42.05 22.11
CA VAL A 512 34.94 -42.10 23.56
C VAL A 512 33.55 -41.53 23.83
N ARG A 513 33.23 -40.38 23.25
CA ARG A 513 31.90 -39.75 23.33
C ARG A 513 30.81 -40.62 22.69
N LEU A 514 31.13 -41.33 21.60
CA LEU A 514 30.20 -42.28 21.02
C LEU A 514 29.94 -43.47 21.95
N ALA A 515 30.96 -44.02 22.60
CA ALA A 515 30.79 -45.09 23.57
C ALA A 515 29.91 -44.66 24.76
N GLU A 516 30.15 -43.47 25.31
CA GLU A 516 29.31 -42.88 26.36
C GLU A 516 27.86 -42.68 25.90
N LEU A 517 27.65 -42.23 24.66
CA LEU A 517 26.32 -42.03 24.10
C LEU A 517 25.51 -43.33 24.04
N TRP A 518 26.16 -44.47 23.77
CA TRP A 518 25.47 -45.76 23.64
C TRP A 518 25.05 -46.38 24.97
N GLU A 519 25.67 -45.98 26.08
CA GLU A 519 25.38 -46.47 27.44
C GLU A 519 24.40 -45.58 28.22
N ARG A 520 23.95 -44.48 27.63
CA ARG A 520 23.03 -43.54 28.27
C ARG A 520 21.64 -44.14 28.48
N ALA A 521 21.26 -44.31 29.75
CA ALA A 521 19.96 -44.84 30.16
C ALA A 521 18.78 -43.86 29.96
N ASP A 522 19.04 -42.57 29.77
CA ASP A 522 18.02 -41.53 29.59
C ASP A 522 17.53 -41.40 28.14
N LEU A 523 18.12 -42.13 27.21
CA LEU A 523 17.73 -42.13 25.81
C LEU A 523 16.57 -43.09 25.54
N SER A 524 15.61 -42.61 24.78
CA SER A 524 14.53 -43.45 24.27
C SER A 524 15.07 -44.47 23.25
N LEU A 525 14.46 -45.66 23.22
CA LEU A 525 14.80 -46.74 22.28
C LEU A 525 14.80 -46.26 20.82
N ARG A 526 13.89 -45.34 20.44
CA ARG A 526 13.82 -44.79 19.09
C ARG A 526 15.06 -43.98 18.75
N GLU A 527 15.44 -43.00 19.57
CA GLU A 527 16.59 -42.15 19.27
C GLU A 527 17.90 -42.95 19.32
N LEU A 528 18.05 -43.85 20.30
CA LEU A 528 19.22 -44.74 20.37
C LEU A 528 19.35 -45.61 19.11
N THR A 529 18.25 -46.22 18.64
CA THR A 529 18.25 -47.05 17.43
C THR A 529 18.54 -46.22 16.18
N LEU A 530 17.93 -45.04 16.04
CA LEU A 530 18.14 -44.14 14.89
C LEU A 530 19.60 -43.70 14.79
N TRP A 531 20.18 -43.22 15.90
CA TRP A 531 21.53 -42.70 15.91
C TRP A 531 22.55 -43.81 15.66
N ARG A 532 22.31 -45.00 16.23
CA ARG A 532 23.18 -46.15 16.00
C ARG A 532 23.11 -46.67 14.57
N LEU A 533 21.91 -46.72 13.98
CA LEU A 533 21.74 -47.07 12.57
C LEU A 533 22.43 -46.07 11.65
N LEU A 534 22.30 -44.77 11.92
CA LEU A 534 22.99 -43.72 11.15
C LEU A 534 24.52 -43.85 11.25
N HIS A 535 25.03 -44.17 12.44
CA HIS A 535 26.46 -44.35 12.65
C HIS A 535 26.99 -45.62 11.97
N GLU A 536 26.33 -46.77 12.16
CA GLU A 536 26.79 -48.06 11.63
C GLU A 536 26.64 -48.18 10.10
N SER A 537 25.65 -47.51 9.51
CA SER A 537 25.37 -47.57 8.06
C SER A 537 26.14 -46.55 7.23
N ALA A 538 26.62 -45.46 7.84
CA ALA A 538 27.08 -44.24 7.16
C ALA A 538 26.08 -43.66 6.13
N ALA A 539 24.83 -44.12 6.11
CA ALA A 539 23.82 -43.71 5.14
C ALA A 539 23.37 -42.25 5.34
N GLY A 540 22.68 -41.70 4.34
CA GLY A 540 22.08 -40.36 4.45
C GLY A 540 20.99 -40.33 5.52
N VAL A 541 20.94 -39.27 6.33
CA VAL A 541 19.89 -39.12 7.36
C VAL A 541 18.49 -39.24 6.75
N ARG A 542 18.29 -38.64 5.58
CA ARG A 542 17.01 -38.73 4.84
C ARG A 542 16.70 -40.16 4.40
N ALA A 543 17.70 -40.91 3.95
CA ALA A 543 17.51 -42.30 3.52
C ALA A 543 17.12 -43.20 4.70
N VAL A 544 17.75 -43.02 5.87
CA VAL A 544 17.40 -43.78 7.08
C VAL A 544 16.01 -43.39 7.60
N LEU A 545 15.66 -42.10 7.59
CA LEU A 545 14.33 -41.65 8.02
C LEU A 545 13.22 -42.07 7.06
N SER A 546 13.52 -42.27 5.76
CA SER A 546 12.54 -42.74 4.78
C SER A 546 12.24 -44.25 4.86
N LEU A 547 13.04 -45.02 5.59
CA LEU A 547 12.79 -46.47 5.75
C LEU A 547 11.43 -46.74 6.41
N ASN A 548 10.75 -47.74 5.88
CA ASN A 548 9.61 -48.40 6.48
C ASN A 548 10.01 -49.75 7.06
N VAL A 549 9.10 -50.34 7.84
CA VAL A 549 9.33 -51.66 8.44
C VAL A 549 9.43 -52.76 7.38
N GLU A 550 8.64 -52.66 6.31
CA GLU A 550 8.67 -53.60 5.19
C GLU A 550 9.95 -53.52 4.35
N ASP A 551 10.74 -52.45 4.49
CA ASP A 551 12.03 -52.32 3.81
C ASP A 551 13.15 -53.10 4.49
N LEU A 552 12.90 -53.63 5.71
CA LEU A 552 13.91 -54.25 6.56
C LEU A 552 14.10 -55.74 6.26
N ASP A 553 15.34 -56.11 6.01
CA ASP A 553 15.83 -57.49 6.01
C ASP A 553 16.65 -57.69 7.29
N LEU A 554 15.99 -58.23 8.32
CA LEU A 554 16.58 -58.42 9.65
C LEU A 554 17.62 -59.56 9.67
N GLU A 555 17.50 -60.54 8.76
CA GLU A 555 18.42 -61.67 8.65
C GLU A 555 19.75 -61.21 8.05
N ASP A 556 19.70 -60.50 6.92
CA ASP A 556 20.90 -59.98 6.24
C ASP A 556 21.37 -58.61 6.77
N ARG A 557 20.68 -58.06 7.79
CA ARG A 557 21.00 -56.77 8.44
C ARG A 557 21.10 -55.60 7.47
N ARG A 558 20.14 -55.50 6.56
CA ARG A 558 20.11 -54.48 5.51
C ARG A 558 18.68 -53.99 5.25
N ALA A 559 18.57 -52.81 4.67
CA ALA A 559 17.30 -52.27 4.21
C ALA A 559 17.48 -51.42 2.95
N ARG A 560 16.43 -51.27 2.16
CA ARG A 560 16.46 -50.50 0.92
C ARG A 560 15.65 -49.21 1.05
N ALA A 561 16.32 -48.07 0.86
CA ALA A 561 15.72 -46.73 0.84
C ALA A 561 15.83 -46.13 -0.57
N GLY A 562 14.84 -46.40 -1.43
CA GLY A 562 14.92 -46.08 -2.87
C GLY A 562 16.07 -46.81 -3.55
N ASP A 563 17.06 -46.07 -4.07
CA ASP A 563 18.25 -46.62 -4.71
C ASP A 563 19.43 -46.84 -3.75
N VAL A 564 19.26 -46.53 -2.46
CA VAL A 564 20.32 -46.62 -1.45
C VAL A 564 20.13 -47.83 -0.53
N TRP A 565 21.17 -48.63 -0.38
CA TRP A 565 21.22 -49.69 0.64
C TRP A 565 21.70 -49.15 1.98
N VAL A 566 21.03 -49.55 3.05
CA VAL A 566 21.34 -49.20 4.44
C VAL A 566 21.65 -50.49 5.20
N GLY A 567 22.93 -50.78 5.44
CA GLY A 567 23.36 -51.92 6.25
C GLY A 567 23.63 -51.54 7.70
N TRP A 568 23.52 -52.47 8.64
CA TRP A 568 23.83 -52.21 10.06
C TRP A 568 24.58 -53.35 10.76
N ARG A 569 25.14 -53.05 11.93
CA ARG A 569 25.97 -53.98 12.72
C ARG A 569 25.22 -54.50 13.94
N SER A 570 25.93 -55.20 14.83
CA SER A 570 25.37 -55.89 15.99
C SER A 570 24.63 -54.96 16.96
N GLY A 571 25.03 -53.69 17.02
CA GLY A 571 24.42 -52.70 17.87
C GLY A 571 22.99 -52.37 17.47
N THR A 572 22.78 -52.01 16.21
CA THR A 572 21.43 -51.79 15.68
C THR A 572 20.62 -53.08 15.65
N ALA A 573 21.25 -54.22 15.31
CA ALA A 573 20.57 -55.53 15.23
C ALA A 573 19.89 -55.94 16.56
N ARG A 574 20.44 -55.53 17.71
CA ARG A 574 19.80 -55.78 19.03
C ARG A 574 18.61 -54.86 19.33
N LEU A 575 18.58 -53.67 18.75
CA LEU A 575 17.59 -52.64 19.06
C LEU A 575 16.42 -52.65 18.07
N LEU A 576 16.69 -52.96 16.80
CA LEU A 576 15.71 -52.86 15.71
C LEU A 576 14.47 -53.76 15.93
N PRO A 577 14.59 -55.04 16.35
CA PRO A 577 13.40 -55.87 16.63
C PRO A 577 12.53 -55.30 17.74
N ARG A 578 13.15 -54.70 18.77
CA ARG A 578 12.46 -54.06 19.89
C ARG A 578 11.77 -52.77 19.46
N LEU A 579 12.35 -52.02 18.51
CA LEU A 579 11.77 -50.79 17.95
C LEU A 579 10.60 -51.10 17.00
N VAL A 580 10.73 -52.17 16.20
CA VAL A 580 9.66 -52.63 15.31
C VAL A 580 8.47 -53.11 16.14
N ALA A 581 8.72 -53.84 17.23
CA ALA A 581 7.71 -54.23 18.21
C ALA A 581 6.50 -54.96 17.59
N GLY A 582 6.75 -55.84 16.62
CA GLY A 582 5.72 -56.62 15.93
C GLY A 582 5.00 -55.91 14.78
N ARG A 583 5.31 -54.64 14.52
CA ARG A 583 4.79 -53.92 13.33
C ARG A 583 5.24 -54.63 12.05
N THR A 584 4.36 -54.68 11.06
CA THR A 584 4.67 -55.29 9.75
C THR A 584 4.79 -54.28 8.62
N ARG A 585 4.30 -53.05 8.81
CA ARG A 585 4.34 -52.01 7.78
C ARG A 585 4.34 -50.56 8.31
N GLY A 586 4.79 -49.64 7.47
CA GLY A 586 4.78 -48.19 7.72
C GLY A 586 6.11 -47.66 8.28
N PRO A 587 6.20 -46.35 8.61
CA PRO A 587 7.49 -45.71 8.90
C PRO A 587 8.25 -46.35 10.07
N LEU A 588 9.54 -46.60 9.88
CA LEU A 588 10.40 -47.23 10.89
C LEU A 588 10.49 -46.36 12.16
N PHE A 589 10.79 -45.07 11.96
CA PHE A 589 10.92 -44.08 13.03
C PHE A 589 9.70 -43.16 13.06
N LEU A 590 8.94 -43.23 14.16
CA LEU A 590 7.70 -42.47 14.35
C LEU A 590 7.91 -41.23 15.22
N ALA A 591 7.15 -40.18 14.94
CA ALA A 591 7.04 -39.01 15.82
C ALA A 591 6.31 -39.36 17.13
N ASP A 592 6.54 -38.57 18.19
CA ASP A 592 5.91 -38.80 19.51
C ASP A 592 4.39 -38.56 19.50
N ARG A 593 3.95 -37.61 18.68
CA ARG A 593 2.56 -37.13 18.63
C ARG A 593 1.90 -37.52 17.32
N ARG A 594 0.59 -37.76 17.37
CA ARG A 594 -0.23 -37.89 16.17
C ARG A 594 -0.35 -36.53 15.47
N PRO A 595 -0.35 -36.49 14.13
CA PRO A 595 -0.57 -35.25 13.40
C PRO A 595 -1.99 -34.72 13.64
N GLY A 596 -2.13 -33.40 13.69
CA GLY A 596 -3.44 -32.74 13.76
C GLY A 596 -4.16 -32.73 12.40
N PRO A 597 -5.48 -32.51 12.37
CA PRO A 597 -6.29 -32.62 11.15
C PRO A 597 -5.85 -31.67 10.03
N SER A 598 -5.29 -30.50 10.38
CA SER A 598 -4.79 -29.50 9.42
C SER A 598 -3.42 -29.80 8.83
N ARG A 599 -2.73 -30.87 9.28
CA ARG A 599 -1.38 -31.24 8.86
C ARG A 599 -1.23 -32.76 8.73
N MET A 600 -2.20 -33.41 8.10
CA MET A 600 -2.12 -34.85 7.81
C MET A 600 -0.97 -35.14 6.83
N PRO A 601 0.00 -36.02 7.19
CA PRO A 601 1.01 -36.50 6.27
C PRO A 601 0.38 -37.35 5.15
N ALA A 602 1.16 -37.59 4.09
CA ALA A 602 0.76 -38.54 3.05
C ALA A 602 0.52 -39.94 3.67
N PRO A 603 -0.37 -40.77 3.08
CA PRO A 603 -0.70 -42.09 3.64
C PRO A 603 0.52 -42.99 3.91
N GLY A 604 1.57 -42.91 3.08
CA GLY A 604 2.81 -43.66 3.26
C GLY A 604 3.72 -43.16 4.40
N ASP A 605 3.45 -41.98 4.97
CA ASP A 605 4.16 -41.41 6.11
C ASP A 605 3.38 -41.55 7.42
N LEU A 606 2.31 -42.32 7.43
CA LEU A 606 1.50 -42.62 8.60
C LEU A 606 1.65 -44.09 8.97
N CYS A 607 1.93 -44.37 10.24
CA CYS A 607 1.90 -45.73 10.73
C CYS A 607 0.45 -46.21 10.86
N PRO A 608 0.06 -47.31 10.18
CA PRO A 608 -1.32 -47.77 10.17
C PRO A 608 -1.79 -48.29 11.53
N GLU A 609 -0.87 -48.75 12.38
CA GLU A 609 -1.20 -49.30 13.71
C GLU A 609 -1.32 -48.20 14.78
N THR A 610 -0.44 -47.20 14.74
CA THR A 610 -0.36 -46.18 15.80
C THR A 610 -0.99 -44.85 15.45
N GLY A 611 -1.22 -44.58 14.15
CA GLY A 611 -1.67 -43.29 13.63
C GLY A 611 -0.64 -42.16 13.77
N ARG A 612 0.61 -42.48 14.13
CA ARG A 612 1.70 -41.50 14.25
C ARG A 612 2.40 -41.32 12.90
N GLY A 613 2.84 -40.09 12.63
CA GLY A 613 3.58 -39.76 11.42
C GLY A 613 5.06 -40.17 11.49
N ARG A 614 5.72 -40.22 10.33
CA ARG A 614 7.18 -40.36 10.22
C ARG A 614 7.91 -39.25 10.98
N LEU A 615 9.02 -39.59 11.62
CA LEU A 615 9.89 -38.63 12.27
C LEU A 615 10.56 -37.71 11.23
N SER A 616 10.37 -36.39 11.35
CA SER A 616 10.98 -35.42 10.44
C SER A 616 12.48 -35.26 10.71
N TYR A 617 13.22 -34.81 9.68
CA TYR A 617 14.64 -34.50 9.79
C TYR A 617 14.91 -33.43 10.86
N GLU A 618 14.11 -32.35 10.87
CA GLU A 618 14.26 -31.23 11.82
C GLU A 618 14.09 -31.71 13.26
N ARG A 619 13.11 -32.60 13.50
CA ARG A 619 12.87 -33.15 14.83
C ARG A 619 13.97 -34.11 15.24
N ALA A 620 14.44 -34.98 14.34
CA ALA A 620 15.56 -35.88 14.60
C ALA A 620 16.85 -35.10 14.92
N GLU A 621 17.15 -34.06 14.14
CA GLU A 621 18.30 -33.17 14.32
C GLU A 621 18.22 -32.41 15.65
N TYR A 622 17.04 -31.87 16.00
CA TYR A 622 16.82 -31.20 17.28
C TYR A 622 17.05 -32.14 18.47
N LEU A 623 16.53 -33.36 18.41
CA LEU A 623 16.66 -34.34 19.50
C LEU A 623 18.12 -34.75 19.68
N PHE A 624 18.85 -34.98 18.59
CA PHE A 624 20.27 -35.31 18.65
C PHE A 624 21.09 -34.15 19.21
N LYS A 625 20.89 -32.93 18.69
CA LYS A 625 21.59 -31.73 19.15
C LYS A 625 21.30 -31.42 20.62
N ARG A 626 20.06 -31.61 21.07
CA ARG A 626 19.69 -31.42 22.47
C ARG A 626 20.37 -32.45 23.37
N ALA A 627 20.55 -33.69 22.92
CA ALA A 627 21.16 -34.75 23.71
C ALA A 627 22.68 -34.70 23.74
N THR A 628 23.33 -34.26 22.65
CA THR A 628 24.79 -34.39 22.48
C THR A 628 25.52 -33.08 22.24
N GLY A 629 24.82 -31.99 21.93
CA GLY A 629 25.42 -30.74 21.44
C GLY A 629 25.91 -30.79 19.99
N HIS A 630 25.87 -31.94 19.34
CA HIS A 630 26.35 -32.17 17.97
C HIS A 630 25.21 -32.25 16.95
N THR A 631 25.55 -32.13 15.66
CA THR A 631 24.61 -32.31 14.54
C THR A 631 24.64 -33.75 14.01
N LEU A 632 23.55 -34.23 13.40
CA LEU A 632 23.49 -35.58 12.83
C LEU A 632 24.53 -35.80 11.72
N ARG A 633 25.04 -34.72 11.10
CA ARG A 633 26.15 -34.80 10.14
C ARG A 633 27.47 -35.19 10.79
N GLN A 634 27.69 -34.84 12.05
CA GLN A 634 28.91 -35.15 12.81
C GLN A 634 28.92 -36.58 13.37
N LEU A 635 27.78 -37.27 13.35
CA LEU A 635 27.63 -38.65 13.82
C LEU A 635 28.20 -39.69 12.84
N ARG A 636 28.48 -39.30 11.60
CA ARG A 636 29.00 -40.20 10.58
C ARG A 636 30.42 -40.67 10.96
N PRO A 637 30.71 -41.98 10.82
CA PRO A 637 32.07 -42.48 11.01
C PRO A 637 33.00 -41.84 9.96
N ARG A 638 34.27 -41.68 10.32
CA ARG A 638 35.32 -41.26 9.37
C ARG A 638 35.55 -42.30 8.29
#